data_AF-A0A4P2Q2P2-F1
#
_entry.id   AF-A0A4P2Q2P2-F1
#
_cell.length_a   1.000
_cell.length_b   1.000
_cell.length_c   1.000
_cell.angle_alpha   90.00
_cell.angle_beta   90.00
_cell.angle_gamma   90.00
#
_symmetry.space_group_name_H-M   'P 1'
#
loop_
_entity.id
_entity.type
_entity.pdbx_description
1 polymer ?
#
loop_
_entity_poly.entity_id
_entity_poly.type
_entity_poly.pdbx_seq_one_letter_code
_entity_poly.pdbx_strand_id
1 'polypeptide(L)'
;MLRRRAERMYDEELDLSTPIAWESEAERSAAIAFFNAAFRAEESGLTQAHALADEVSRWDPELGECLRLYGDEEGWHRELLTKFLAHIGGEVRPMGRVTGTFHRLYGRARRVETIVLTNLMFETIGSTTYRLALREARHPAVRQMLAILTRDESFHVPLNVHFLREALKRSPPSMRLKLRAIYTALFAALLGSAAASRRRALAFDRIPFRVLAGAYAEHLGRLFVHESDLDFAPPELLLRLFGHSRRALASSEDPSAISVLSAEAAVDRERVVVTALGGAPSAGLSAGASARQGSARR
;
A
#
# COMPACT_ATOMS: atom_id res chain seq x y z
N MET A 1 -5.72 14.76 10.31
CA MET A 1 -6.31 13.43 10.01
C MET A 1 -5.54 12.32 10.70
N LEU A 2 -4.22 12.24 10.50
CA LEU A 2 -3.33 11.25 11.14
C LEU A 2 -3.46 11.16 12.67
N ARG A 3 -3.53 12.27 13.42
CA ARG A 3 -3.72 12.23 14.89
C ARG A 3 -4.95 11.41 15.31
N ARG A 4 -6.10 11.61 14.63
CA ARG A 4 -7.33 10.83 14.87
C ARG A 4 -7.19 9.35 14.52
N ARG A 5 -6.41 9.03 13.48
CA ARG A 5 -6.10 7.63 13.12
C ARG A 5 -5.21 6.97 14.18
N ALA A 6 -4.18 7.69 14.64
CA ALA A 6 -3.26 7.23 15.67
C ALA A 6 -3.95 6.96 17.01
N GLU A 7 -4.89 7.82 17.42
CA GLU A 7 -5.68 7.66 18.65
C GLU A 7 -6.45 6.34 18.71
N ARG A 8 -6.92 5.85 17.57
CA ARG A 8 -7.73 4.63 17.45
C ARG A 8 -6.97 3.45 16.89
N MET A 9 -5.65 3.58 16.73
CA MET A 9 -4.85 2.62 15.97
C MET A 9 -4.86 1.23 16.60
N TYR A 10 -4.78 1.19 17.93
CA TYR A 10 -4.73 -0.04 18.71
C TYR A 10 -6.10 -0.59 19.10
N ASP A 11 -7.20 0.08 18.70
CA ASP A 11 -8.56 -0.42 18.93
C ASP A 11 -8.91 -1.59 17.99
N GLU A 12 -8.21 -1.69 16.85
CA GLU A 12 -8.44 -2.73 15.84
C GLU A 12 -7.49 -3.92 16.05
N GLU A 13 -8.05 -5.05 16.47
CA GLU A 13 -7.33 -6.32 16.64
C GLU A 13 -7.64 -7.31 15.53
N LEU A 14 -6.65 -8.15 15.19
CA LEU A 14 -6.84 -9.28 14.27
C LEU A 14 -7.56 -10.42 14.97
N ASP A 15 -8.66 -10.89 14.39
CA ASP A 15 -9.28 -12.13 14.84
C ASP A 15 -8.51 -13.33 14.27
N LEU A 16 -7.68 -13.92 15.13
CA LEU A 16 -6.84 -15.09 14.83
C LEU A 16 -7.34 -16.34 15.58
N SER A 17 -8.59 -16.34 16.05
CA SER A 17 -9.17 -17.41 16.86
C SER A 17 -9.36 -18.72 16.09
N THR A 18 -9.54 -18.63 14.78
CA THR A 18 -9.84 -19.78 13.91
C THR A 18 -8.65 -20.13 13.03
N PRO A 19 -8.15 -21.38 13.06
CA PRO A 19 -7.09 -21.83 12.16
C PRO A 19 -7.50 -21.76 10.69
N ILE A 20 -6.56 -21.41 9.82
CA ILE A 20 -6.78 -21.38 8.37
C ILE A 20 -6.67 -22.78 7.78
N ALA A 21 -7.74 -23.26 7.16
CA ALA A 21 -7.71 -24.46 6.33
C ALA A 21 -7.14 -24.12 4.95
N TRP A 22 -5.92 -24.59 4.67
CA TRP A 22 -5.26 -24.43 3.38
C TRP A 22 -5.62 -25.59 2.45
N GLU A 23 -5.82 -25.31 1.17
CA GLU A 23 -6.02 -26.30 0.11
C GLU A 23 -4.77 -27.17 -0.09
N SER A 24 -3.58 -26.61 0.17
CA SER A 24 -2.31 -27.34 0.14
C SER A 24 -1.21 -26.62 0.92
N GLU A 25 -0.13 -27.34 1.23
CA GLU A 25 1.08 -26.73 1.79
C GLU A 25 1.73 -25.73 0.82
N ALA A 26 1.55 -25.90 -0.50
CA ALA A 26 2.03 -24.95 -1.49
C ALA A 26 1.28 -23.60 -1.40
N GLU A 27 -0.03 -23.62 -1.18
CA GLU A 27 -0.83 -22.42 -0.93
C GLU A 27 -0.37 -21.72 0.36
N ARG A 28 -0.25 -22.48 1.47
CA ARG A 28 0.22 -21.94 2.75
C ARG A 28 1.60 -21.29 2.62
N SER A 29 2.54 -21.99 2.00
CA SER A 29 3.90 -21.46 1.75
C SER A 29 3.88 -20.20 0.88
N ALA A 30 2.98 -20.12 -0.11
CA ALA A 30 2.80 -18.94 -0.94
C ALA A 30 2.19 -17.77 -0.16
N ALA A 31 1.25 -18.03 0.75
CA ALA A 31 0.68 -17.02 1.65
C ALA A 31 1.75 -16.46 2.59
N ILE A 32 2.57 -17.33 3.19
CA ILE A 32 3.71 -16.92 4.02
C ILE A 32 4.67 -16.03 3.21
N ALA A 33 4.96 -16.37 1.95
CA ALA A 33 5.81 -15.57 1.09
C ALA A 33 5.19 -14.21 0.73
N PHE A 34 3.88 -14.16 0.49
CA PHE A 34 3.12 -12.94 0.24
C PHE A 34 3.18 -11.99 1.44
N PHE A 35 2.82 -12.46 2.63
CA PHE A 35 2.80 -11.63 3.84
C PHE A 35 4.21 -11.26 4.33
N ASN A 36 5.23 -12.08 4.04
CA ASN A 36 6.62 -11.66 4.22
C ASN A 36 7.03 -10.53 3.28
N ALA A 37 6.48 -10.47 2.06
CA ALA A 37 6.74 -9.36 1.16
C ALA A 37 6.07 -8.08 1.67
N ALA A 38 4.82 -8.17 2.16
CA ALA A 38 4.12 -7.07 2.84
C ALA A 38 4.94 -6.57 4.04
N PHE A 39 5.34 -7.46 4.95
CA PHE A 39 6.12 -7.10 6.15
C PHE A 39 7.35 -6.25 5.84
N ARG A 40 8.04 -6.55 4.73
CA ARG A 40 9.26 -5.85 4.33
C ARG A 40 9.00 -4.52 3.65
N ALA A 41 7.83 -4.37 3.01
CA ALA A 41 7.35 -3.07 2.57
C ALA A 41 7.14 -2.17 3.79
N GLU A 42 6.39 -2.64 4.80
CA GLU A 42 6.11 -1.87 6.02
C GLU A 42 7.40 -1.53 6.81
N GLU A 43 8.33 -2.48 6.94
CA GLU A 43 9.62 -2.24 7.61
C GLU A 43 10.45 -1.14 6.95
N SER A 44 10.40 -1.08 5.62
CA SER A 44 11.06 -0.03 4.84
C SER A 44 10.38 1.32 5.03
N GLY A 45 9.04 1.34 5.02
CA GLY A 45 8.22 2.52 5.27
C GLY A 45 8.53 3.14 6.63
N LEU A 46 8.41 2.35 7.70
CA LEU A 46 8.72 2.75 9.08
C LEU A 46 10.11 3.38 9.23
N THR A 47 11.16 2.64 8.83
CA THR A 47 12.55 3.05 9.06
C THR A 47 12.83 4.40 8.40
N GLN A 48 12.23 4.64 7.24
CA GLN A 48 12.44 5.86 6.48
C GLN A 48 11.54 6.99 6.95
N ALA A 49 10.29 6.71 7.34
CA ALA A 49 9.37 7.68 7.88
C ALA A 49 9.97 8.43 9.07
N HIS A 50 10.51 7.70 10.05
CA HIS A 50 11.15 8.29 11.23
C HIS A 50 12.44 9.04 10.88
N ALA A 51 13.27 8.48 9.99
CA ALA A 51 14.49 9.17 9.54
C ALA A 51 14.19 10.48 8.80
N LEU A 52 13.15 10.47 7.96
CA LEU A 52 12.66 11.66 7.26
C LEU A 52 12.02 12.65 8.22
N ALA A 53 11.25 12.19 9.21
CA ALA A 53 10.60 13.05 10.18
C ALA A 53 11.60 13.99 10.86
N ASP A 54 12.76 13.47 11.27
CA ASP A 54 13.82 14.28 11.90
C ASP A 54 14.45 15.31 10.94
N GLU A 55 14.60 14.98 9.66
CA GLU A 55 15.10 15.91 8.65
C GLU A 55 14.07 17.00 8.31
N VAL A 56 12.82 16.59 8.12
CA VAL A 56 11.69 17.47 7.77
C VAL A 56 11.34 18.40 8.92
N SER A 57 11.36 17.93 10.17
CA SER A 57 11.02 18.75 11.36
C SER A 57 11.90 20.00 11.50
N ARG A 58 13.08 20.01 10.88
CA ARG A 58 13.99 21.17 10.91
C ARG A 58 13.46 22.36 10.12
N TRP A 59 12.59 22.13 9.14
CA TRP A 59 12.06 23.16 8.26
C TRP A 59 10.53 23.18 8.17
N ASP A 60 9.86 22.13 8.63
CA ASP A 60 8.41 22.06 8.80
C ASP A 60 8.06 21.08 9.94
N PRO A 61 7.92 21.58 11.19
CA PRO A 61 7.64 20.72 12.34
C PRO A 61 6.32 19.95 12.25
N GLU A 62 5.29 20.53 11.63
CA GLU A 62 3.99 19.89 11.48
C GLU A 62 4.05 18.75 10.46
N LEU A 63 4.75 18.96 9.34
CA LEU A 63 4.99 17.92 8.35
C LEU A 63 5.89 16.80 8.90
N GLY A 64 6.86 17.16 9.75
CA GLY A 64 7.69 16.21 10.49
C GLY A 64 6.90 15.36 11.48
N GLU A 65 5.97 15.96 12.21
CA GLU A 65 5.03 15.22 13.07
C GLU A 65 4.14 14.29 12.24
N CYS A 66 3.65 14.74 11.08
CA CYS A 66 2.87 13.89 10.17
C CYS A 66 3.67 12.66 9.71
N LEU A 67 4.95 12.82 9.32
CA LEU A 67 5.82 11.70 8.97
C LEU A 67 6.04 10.74 10.14
N ARG A 68 6.10 11.24 11.37
CA ARG A 68 6.25 10.40 12.57
C ARG A 68 5.01 9.56 12.81
N LEU A 69 3.83 10.16 12.77
CA LEU A 69 2.54 9.46 12.91
C LEU A 69 2.34 8.43 11.79
N TYR A 70 2.73 8.76 10.56
CA TYR A 70 2.76 7.82 9.44
C TYR A 70 3.70 6.63 9.73
N GLY A 71 4.92 6.90 10.20
CA GLY A 71 5.86 5.85 10.60
C GLY A 71 5.34 4.96 11.74
N ASP A 72 4.62 5.53 12.70
CA ASP A 72 4.02 4.76 13.79
C ASP A 72 2.91 3.81 13.28
N GLU A 73 2.15 4.22 12.25
CA GLU A 73 1.14 3.38 11.57
C GLU A 73 1.79 2.20 10.82
N GLU A 74 2.88 2.44 10.09
CA GLU A 74 3.72 1.40 9.48
C GLU A 74 4.30 0.42 10.53
N GLY A 75 4.69 0.95 11.69
CA GLY A 75 5.16 0.16 12.84
C GLY A 75 4.08 -0.79 13.36
N TRP A 76 2.84 -0.32 13.48
CA TRP A 76 1.70 -1.12 13.87
C TRP A 76 1.35 -2.20 12.82
N HIS A 77 1.38 -1.89 11.52
CA HIS A 77 1.21 -2.90 10.47
C HIS A 77 2.24 -4.04 10.60
N ARG A 78 3.50 -3.70 10.89
CA ARG A 78 4.55 -4.69 11.11
C ARG A 78 4.25 -5.62 12.30
N GLU A 79 3.70 -5.08 13.39
CA GLU A 79 3.27 -5.88 14.55
C GLU A 79 2.12 -6.82 14.18
N LEU A 80 1.11 -6.32 13.46
CA LEU A 80 0.00 -7.12 12.94
C LEU A 80 0.50 -8.25 12.05
N LEU A 81 1.39 -7.95 11.10
CA LEU A 81 1.97 -8.93 10.18
C LEU A 81 2.83 -9.96 10.91
N THR A 82 3.52 -9.58 11.98
CA THR A 82 4.26 -10.54 12.83
C THR A 82 3.32 -11.56 13.46
N LYS A 83 2.24 -11.07 14.09
CA LYS A 83 1.21 -11.93 14.70
C LYS A 83 0.54 -12.83 13.66
N PHE A 84 0.20 -12.27 12.51
CA PHE A 84 -0.46 -12.99 11.42
C PHE A 84 0.44 -14.06 10.79
N LEU A 85 1.71 -13.74 10.53
CA LEU A 85 2.71 -14.70 10.03
C LEU A 85 2.85 -15.88 10.98
N ALA A 86 2.94 -15.62 12.30
CA ALA A 86 2.99 -16.69 13.30
C ALA A 86 1.72 -17.56 13.27
N HIS A 87 0.54 -16.94 13.16
CA HIS A 87 -0.75 -17.64 13.10
C HIS A 87 -0.87 -18.58 11.89
N ILE A 88 -0.38 -18.17 10.71
CA ILE A 88 -0.35 -19.03 9.52
C ILE A 88 0.81 -20.04 9.52
N GLY A 89 1.54 -20.13 10.64
CA GLY A 89 2.67 -21.03 10.86
C GLY A 89 3.92 -20.65 10.06
N GLY A 90 4.07 -19.36 9.74
CA GLY A 90 5.28 -18.78 9.15
C GLY A 90 6.12 -18.04 10.18
N GLU A 91 7.28 -17.59 9.72
CA GLU A 91 8.17 -16.70 10.46
C GLU A 91 8.55 -15.52 9.56
N VAL A 92 9.06 -14.46 10.16
CA VAL A 92 9.65 -13.34 9.41
C VAL A 92 10.95 -13.80 8.78
N ARG A 93 11.01 -13.77 7.44
CA ARG A 93 12.14 -14.24 6.63
C ARG A 93 12.80 -13.10 5.87
N PRO A 94 14.11 -13.19 5.59
CA PRO A 94 14.77 -12.23 4.72
C PRO A 94 14.21 -12.31 3.30
N MET A 95 14.28 -11.19 2.58
CA MET A 95 13.85 -11.13 1.19
C MET A 95 14.74 -11.98 0.27
N GLY A 96 14.16 -12.44 -0.85
CA GLY A 96 14.92 -13.09 -1.91
C GLY A 96 15.95 -12.14 -2.52
N ARG A 97 16.97 -12.68 -3.21
CA ARG A 97 18.11 -11.91 -3.74
C ARG A 97 17.71 -10.64 -4.50
N VAL A 98 16.72 -10.73 -5.38
CA VAL A 98 16.25 -9.59 -6.20
C VAL A 98 15.67 -8.49 -5.33
N THR A 99 14.64 -8.80 -4.54
CA THR A 99 13.98 -7.80 -3.68
C THR A 99 14.91 -7.29 -2.59
N GLY A 100 15.77 -8.15 -2.03
CA GLY A 100 16.81 -7.73 -1.09
C GLY A 100 17.83 -6.78 -1.71
N THR A 101 18.24 -6.99 -2.96
CA THR A 101 19.12 -6.01 -3.67
C THR A 101 18.40 -4.68 -3.84
N PHE A 102 17.14 -4.71 -4.24
CA PHE A 102 16.34 -3.50 -4.39
C PHE A 102 16.26 -2.73 -3.06
N HIS A 103 15.83 -3.37 -1.96
CA HIS A 103 15.73 -2.70 -0.65
C HIS A 103 17.09 -2.22 -0.13
N ARG A 104 18.20 -2.92 -0.42
CA ARG A 104 19.54 -2.44 -0.07
C ARG A 104 19.94 -1.19 -0.86
N LEU A 105 19.62 -1.14 -2.15
CA LEU A 105 19.86 0.06 -2.96
C LEU A 105 18.98 1.21 -2.47
N TYR A 106 17.73 0.90 -2.14
CA TYR A 106 16.79 1.88 -1.62
C TYR A 106 17.21 2.44 -0.26
N GLY A 107 17.68 1.60 0.67
CA GLY A 107 18.20 2.02 1.97
C GLY A 107 19.45 2.91 1.90
N ARG A 108 20.06 3.06 0.73
CA ARG A 108 21.14 4.04 0.47
C ARG A 108 20.63 5.40 0.04
N ALA A 109 19.34 5.56 -0.25
CA ALA A 109 18.76 6.86 -0.53
C ALA A 109 18.91 7.77 0.70
N ARG A 110 19.36 9.00 0.47
CA ARG A 110 19.60 10.03 1.50
C ARG A 110 18.82 11.32 1.24
N ARG A 111 18.08 11.37 0.13
CA ARG A 111 17.39 12.58 -0.32
C ARG A 111 15.90 12.36 -0.12
N VAL A 112 15.26 13.27 0.62
CA VAL A 112 13.83 13.23 0.95
C VAL A 112 13.00 12.93 -0.29
N GLU A 113 13.24 13.64 -1.40
CA GLU A 113 12.45 13.51 -2.63
C GLU A 113 12.57 12.12 -3.26
N THR A 114 13.77 11.54 -3.21
CA THR A 114 14.00 10.18 -3.74
C THR A 114 13.31 9.14 -2.87
N ILE A 115 13.37 9.32 -1.55
CA ILE A 115 12.75 8.40 -0.60
C ILE A 115 11.24 8.45 -0.77
N VAL A 116 10.64 9.63 -0.71
CA VAL A 116 9.19 9.83 -0.82
C VAL A 116 8.65 9.40 -2.19
N LEU A 117 9.33 9.72 -3.31
CA LEU A 117 8.93 9.23 -4.63
C LEU A 117 8.90 7.70 -4.68
N THR A 118 9.88 7.05 -4.05
CA THR A 118 9.97 5.60 -4.05
C THR A 118 8.86 4.99 -3.18
N ASN A 119 8.62 5.53 -1.97
CA ASN A 119 7.50 5.12 -1.11
C ASN A 119 6.16 5.27 -1.82
N LEU A 120 5.91 6.43 -2.43
CA LEU A 120 4.71 6.70 -3.22
C LEU A 120 4.43 5.58 -4.24
N MET A 121 5.46 5.18 -4.98
CA MET A 121 5.33 4.12 -5.98
C MET A 121 5.16 2.73 -5.37
N PHE A 122 5.79 2.45 -4.22
CA PHE A 122 5.65 1.19 -3.50
C PHE A 122 4.25 0.99 -2.91
N GLU A 123 3.76 1.99 -2.18
CA GLU A 123 2.43 1.96 -1.57
C GLU A 123 1.35 1.83 -2.64
N THR A 124 1.55 2.49 -3.80
CA THR A 124 0.63 2.36 -4.94
C THR A 124 0.54 0.91 -5.42
N ILE A 125 1.67 0.22 -5.61
CA ILE A 125 1.65 -1.18 -6.04
C ILE A 125 1.27 -2.15 -4.90
N GLY A 126 1.57 -1.81 -3.66
CA GLY A 126 1.15 -2.54 -2.45
C GLY A 126 -0.36 -2.57 -2.34
N SER A 127 -1.00 -1.39 -2.27
CA SER A 127 -2.45 -1.21 -2.29
C SER A 127 -3.10 -1.94 -3.48
N THR A 128 -2.53 -1.81 -4.68
CA THR A 128 -3.02 -2.51 -5.88
C THR A 128 -2.99 -4.03 -5.71
N THR A 129 -1.90 -4.57 -5.16
CA THR A 129 -1.74 -6.01 -4.91
C THR A 129 -2.75 -6.49 -3.86
N TYR A 130 -2.88 -5.77 -2.75
CA TYR A 130 -3.78 -6.14 -1.67
C TYR A 130 -5.24 -6.12 -2.12
N ARG A 131 -5.65 -5.14 -2.92
CA ARG A 131 -6.99 -5.07 -3.52
C ARG A 131 -7.30 -6.24 -4.45
N LEU A 132 -6.33 -6.65 -5.27
CA LEU A 132 -6.49 -7.82 -6.12
C LEU A 132 -6.57 -9.09 -5.29
N ALA A 133 -5.70 -9.25 -4.30
CA ALA A 133 -5.68 -10.43 -3.42
C ALA A 133 -6.98 -10.54 -2.60
N LEU A 134 -7.60 -9.42 -2.23
CA LEU A 134 -8.87 -9.39 -1.50
C LEU A 134 -10.03 -10.03 -2.29
N ARG A 135 -9.96 -10.09 -3.62
CA ARG A 135 -10.94 -10.79 -4.47
C ARG A 135 -10.90 -12.30 -4.25
N GLU A 136 -9.70 -12.85 -4.09
CA GLU A 136 -9.46 -14.29 -3.99
C GLU A 136 -9.44 -14.77 -2.54
N ALA A 137 -9.22 -13.86 -1.58
CA ALA A 137 -9.18 -14.17 -0.16
C ALA A 137 -10.55 -14.68 0.35
N ARG A 138 -10.59 -15.97 0.72
CA ARG A 138 -11.77 -16.62 1.30
C ARG A 138 -11.80 -16.58 2.83
N HIS A 139 -10.64 -16.74 3.47
CA HIS A 139 -10.58 -16.83 4.93
C HIS A 139 -10.77 -15.47 5.60
N PRO A 140 -11.62 -15.34 6.65
CA PRO A 140 -11.88 -14.07 7.33
C PRO A 140 -10.62 -13.34 7.81
N ALA A 141 -9.69 -14.05 8.47
CA ALA A 141 -8.44 -13.44 8.94
C ALA A 141 -7.56 -12.88 7.81
N VAL A 142 -7.48 -13.57 6.66
CA VAL A 142 -6.75 -13.09 5.47
C VAL A 142 -7.43 -11.85 4.91
N ARG A 143 -8.76 -11.87 4.81
CA ARG A 143 -9.56 -10.73 4.33
C ARG A 143 -9.40 -9.52 5.25
N GLN A 144 -9.43 -9.72 6.56
CA GLN A 144 -9.23 -8.67 7.55
C GLN A 144 -7.84 -8.04 7.40
N MET A 145 -6.78 -8.86 7.38
CA MET A 145 -5.42 -8.37 7.18
C MET A 145 -5.27 -7.57 5.88
N LEU A 146 -5.75 -8.12 4.75
CA LEU A 146 -5.71 -7.42 3.46
C LEU A 146 -6.55 -6.14 3.45
N ALA A 147 -7.69 -6.11 4.16
CA ALA A 147 -8.53 -4.93 4.27
C ALA A 147 -7.85 -3.81 5.05
N ILE A 148 -7.21 -4.13 6.18
CA ILE A 148 -6.41 -3.17 6.98
C ILE A 148 -5.32 -2.56 6.10
N LEU A 149 -4.45 -3.41 5.52
CA LEU A 149 -3.35 -2.95 4.67
C LEU A 149 -3.87 -2.12 3.49
N THR A 150 -4.90 -2.60 2.79
CA THR A 150 -5.45 -1.86 1.65
C THR A 150 -5.99 -0.48 2.04
N ARG A 151 -6.75 -0.41 3.14
CA ARG A 151 -7.37 0.83 3.63
C ARG A 151 -6.28 1.86 3.94
N ASP A 152 -5.26 1.43 4.67
CA ASP A 152 -4.24 2.32 5.20
C ASP A 152 -3.28 2.79 4.11
N GLU A 153 -2.91 1.91 3.18
CA GLU A 153 -2.15 2.27 1.98
C GLU A 153 -2.90 3.26 1.06
N SER A 154 -4.24 3.21 1.05
CA SER A 154 -5.07 4.18 0.31
C SER A 154 -5.06 5.57 0.95
N PHE A 155 -4.69 5.66 2.22
CA PHE A 155 -4.40 6.92 2.90
C PHE A 155 -2.94 7.35 2.70
N HIS A 156 -1.99 6.40 2.69
CA HIS A 156 -0.55 6.69 2.55
C HIS A 156 -0.18 7.28 1.19
N VAL A 157 -0.76 6.78 0.09
CA VAL A 157 -0.39 7.27 -1.25
C VAL A 157 -0.66 8.77 -1.44
N PRO A 158 -1.87 9.32 -1.22
CA PRO A 158 -2.11 10.76 -1.33
C PRO A 158 -1.30 11.58 -0.32
N LEU A 159 -0.98 11.00 0.85
CA LEU A 159 -0.07 11.63 1.81
C LEU A 159 1.37 11.71 1.24
N ASN A 160 1.88 10.67 0.59
CA ASN A 160 3.17 10.69 -0.08
C ASN A 160 3.20 11.62 -1.31
N VAL A 161 2.09 11.78 -2.02
CA VAL A 161 1.94 12.83 -3.05
C VAL A 161 2.17 14.21 -2.42
N HIS A 162 1.52 14.47 -1.27
CA HIS A 162 1.69 15.73 -0.54
C HIS A 162 3.14 15.92 -0.07
N PHE A 163 3.76 14.91 0.55
CA PHE A 163 5.16 14.99 0.98
C PHE A 163 6.11 15.24 -0.21
N LEU A 164 5.88 14.59 -1.35
CA LEU A 164 6.73 14.77 -2.53
C LEU A 164 6.61 16.19 -3.07
N ARG A 165 5.38 16.73 -3.11
CA ARG A 165 5.12 18.10 -3.53
C ARG A 165 5.82 19.11 -2.61
N GLU A 166 5.74 18.92 -1.29
CA GLU A 166 6.42 19.79 -0.32
C GLU A 166 7.95 19.71 -0.37
N ALA A 167 8.48 18.50 -0.59
CA ALA A 167 9.92 18.31 -0.77
C ALA A 167 10.40 19.00 -2.06
N LEU A 168 9.68 18.83 -3.18
CA LEU A 168 10.02 19.42 -4.48
C LEU A 168 10.01 20.95 -4.49
N LYS A 169 9.18 21.60 -3.67
CA LYS A 169 9.20 23.08 -3.51
C LYS A 169 10.54 23.61 -2.99
N ARG A 170 11.28 22.76 -2.28
CA ARG A 170 12.54 23.10 -1.59
C ARG A 170 13.77 22.56 -2.34
N SER A 171 13.56 21.68 -3.32
CA SER A 171 14.63 21.08 -4.10
C SER A 171 15.18 22.03 -5.16
N PRO A 172 16.48 21.93 -5.51
CA PRO A 172 16.99 22.60 -6.70
C PRO A 172 16.30 22.06 -7.96
N PRO A 173 16.08 22.89 -9.01
CA PRO A 173 15.42 22.44 -10.25
C PRO A 173 16.07 21.21 -10.90
N SER A 174 17.38 21.04 -10.76
CA SER A 174 18.13 19.87 -11.25
C SER A 174 17.67 18.54 -10.62
N MET A 175 17.09 18.58 -9.43
CA MET A 175 16.55 17.39 -8.76
C MET A 175 15.42 16.75 -9.57
N ARG A 176 14.58 17.55 -10.24
CA ARG A 176 13.47 17.03 -11.05
C ARG A 176 13.97 16.14 -12.20
N LEU A 177 15.07 16.51 -12.85
CA LEU A 177 15.67 15.69 -13.91
C LEU A 177 16.14 14.33 -13.37
N LYS A 178 16.82 14.34 -12.22
CA LYS A 178 17.26 13.11 -11.56
C LYS A 178 16.07 12.24 -11.15
N LEU A 179 15.04 12.84 -10.55
CA LEU A 179 13.84 12.11 -10.11
C LEU A 179 13.07 11.53 -11.29
N ARG A 180 13.00 12.19 -12.45
CA ARG A 180 12.37 11.63 -13.66
C ARG A 180 13.09 10.37 -14.15
N ALA A 181 14.42 10.34 -14.08
CA ALA A 181 15.19 9.15 -14.42
C ALA A 181 14.94 8.02 -13.40
N ILE A 182 14.94 8.33 -12.11
CA ILE A 182 14.62 7.38 -11.03
C ILE A 182 13.20 6.85 -11.20
N TYR A 183 12.22 7.72 -11.39
CA TYR A 183 10.82 7.40 -11.66
C TYR A 183 10.68 6.41 -12.81
N THR A 184 11.30 6.69 -13.95
CA THR A 184 11.21 5.82 -15.13
C THR A 184 11.82 4.44 -14.87
N ALA A 185 12.98 4.40 -14.21
CA ALA A 185 13.64 3.15 -13.84
C ALA A 185 12.81 2.36 -12.82
N LEU A 186 12.26 3.02 -11.81
CA LEU A 186 11.37 2.43 -10.81
C LEU A 186 10.11 1.89 -11.46
N PHE A 187 9.45 2.65 -12.33
CA PHE A 187 8.24 2.22 -13.04
C PHE A 187 8.49 0.89 -13.77
N ALA A 188 9.56 0.82 -14.56
CA ALA A 188 9.94 -0.40 -15.25
C ALA A 188 10.27 -1.55 -14.28
N ALA A 189 11.03 -1.26 -13.22
CA ALA A 189 11.43 -2.25 -12.23
C ALA A 189 10.23 -2.83 -11.47
N LEU A 190 9.24 -2.01 -11.10
CA LEU A 190 8.05 -2.44 -10.38
C LEU A 190 7.14 -3.29 -11.25
N LEU A 191 6.92 -2.92 -12.52
CA LEU A 191 6.22 -3.76 -13.51
C LEU A 191 6.92 -5.12 -13.67
N GLY A 192 8.25 -5.11 -13.81
CA GLY A 192 9.04 -6.34 -13.89
C GLY A 192 9.01 -7.18 -12.61
N SER A 193 8.91 -6.54 -11.44
CA SER A 193 8.90 -7.22 -10.13
C SER A 193 7.70 -8.14 -9.95
N ALA A 194 6.59 -7.88 -10.66
CA ALA A 194 5.42 -8.74 -10.67
C ALA A 194 5.82 -10.18 -11.05
N ALA A 195 6.74 -10.39 -12.00
CA ALA A 195 7.19 -11.74 -12.39
C ALA A 195 7.85 -12.50 -11.22
N ALA A 196 8.68 -11.82 -10.44
CA ALA A 196 9.31 -12.41 -9.26
C ALA A 196 8.30 -12.68 -8.13
N SER A 197 7.35 -11.76 -7.94
CA SER A 197 6.24 -11.93 -6.98
C SER A 197 5.38 -13.15 -7.32
N ARG A 198 4.98 -13.30 -8.59
CA ARG A 198 4.11 -14.42 -9.04
C ARG A 198 4.71 -15.79 -8.82
N ARG A 199 6.03 -15.95 -9.00
CA ARG A 199 6.71 -17.22 -8.71
C ARG A 199 6.54 -17.69 -7.26
N ARG A 200 6.19 -16.79 -6.34
CA ARG A 200 6.10 -17.06 -4.90
C ARG A 200 4.67 -17.01 -4.37
N ALA A 201 3.86 -16.09 -4.87
CA ALA A 201 2.54 -15.80 -4.30
C ALA A 201 1.36 -16.38 -5.09
N LEU A 202 1.58 -16.81 -6.34
CA LEU A 202 0.49 -17.22 -7.25
C LEU A 202 -0.38 -18.35 -6.68
N ALA A 203 0.20 -19.30 -5.95
CA ALA A 203 -0.57 -20.41 -5.38
C ALA A 203 -1.54 -19.95 -4.28
N PHE A 204 -1.28 -18.78 -3.66
CA PHE A 204 -2.14 -18.17 -2.65
C PHE A 204 -3.15 -17.20 -3.26
N ASP A 205 -2.66 -16.18 -3.97
CA ASP A 205 -3.51 -15.08 -4.41
C ASP A 205 -4.10 -15.29 -5.81
N ARG A 206 -3.68 -16.34 -6.53
CA ARG A 206 -4.16 -16.73 -7.87
C ARG A 206 -4.11 -15.65 -8.95
N ILE A 207 -3.42 -14.53 -8.73
CA ILE A 207 -3.36 -13.44 -9.70
C ILE A 207 -2.23 -13.72 -10.71
N PRO A 208 -2.52 -13.86 -12.01
CA PRO A 208 -1.49 -14.07 -13.03
C PRO A 208 -0.58 -12.85 -13.23
N PHE A 209 0.63 -13.07 -13.77
CA PHE A 209 1.60 -11.99 -14.02
C PHE A 209 1.02 -10.84 -14.85
N ARG A 210 0.35 -11.15 -15.97
CA ARG A 210 -0.21 -10.12 -16.85
C ARG A 210 -1.26 -9.26 -16.15
N VAL A 211 -2.05 -9.85 -15.24
CA VAL A 211 -3.06 -9.14 -14.46
C VAL A 211 -2.38 -8.22 -13.46
N LEU A 212 -1.42 -8.72 -12.67
CA LEU A 212 -0.74 -7.90 -11.68
C LEU A 212 0.07 -6.76 -12.32
N ALA A 213 0.88 -7.07 -13.33
CA ALA A 213 1.72 -6.09 -14.00
C ALA A 213 0.88 -5.05 -14.78
N GLY A 214 -0.24 -5.48 -15.38
CA GLY A 214 -1.21 -4.57 -16.00
C GLY A 214 -1.84 -3.63 -14.99
N ALA A 215 -2.30 -4.15 -13.84
CA ALA A 215 -2.83 -3.33 -12.77
C ALA A 215 -1.79 -2.33 -12.22
N TYR A 216 -0.52 -2.73 -12.07
CA TYR A 216 0.54 -1.79 -11.70
C TYR A 216 0.70 -0.67 -12.74
N ALA A 217 0.72 -1.02 -14.03
CA ALA A 217 0.83 -0.04 -15.10
C ALA A 217 -0.36 0.94 -15.10
N GLU A 218 -1.58 0.43 -14.89
CA GLU A 218 -2.80 1.22 -14.78
C GLU A 218 -2.77 2.17 -13.59
N HIS A 219 -2.54 1.66 -12.38
CA HIS A 219 -2.64 2.46 -11.15
C HIS A 219 -1.49 3.45 -10.99
N LEU A 220 -0.24 3.06 -11.27
CA LEU A 220 0.88 4.01 -11.34
C LEU A 220 0.66 5.02 -12.46
N GLY A 221 0.18 4.57 -13.63
CA GLY A 221 -0.10 5.44 -14.76
C GLY A 221 -1.14 6.51 -14.45
N ARG A 222 -2.27 6.11 -13.84
CA ARG A 222 -3.33 7.04 -13.41
C ARG A 222 -2.81 8.04 -12.39
N LEU A 223 -2.13 7.57 -11.34
CA LEU A 223 -1.59 8.43 -10.28
C LEU A 223 -0.82 9.61 -10.87
N PHE A 224 0.20 9.33 -11.70
CA PHE A 224 1.06 10.39 -12.23
C PHE A 224 0.48 11.16 -13.41
N VAL A 225 -0.57 10.64 -14.07
CA VAL A 225 -1.35 11.42 -15.04
C VAL A 225 -2.19 12.48 -14.34
N HIS A 226 -2.80 12.16 -13.19
CA HIS A 226 -3.65 13.09 -12.44
C HIS A 226 -2.83 14.06 -11.58
N GLU A 227 -1.74 13.60 -10.96
CA GLU A 227 -0.79 14.44 -10.22
C GLU A 227 0.22 15.12 -11.16
N SER A 228 -0.30 15.76 -12.21
CA SER A 228 0.50 16.33 -13.31
C SER A 228 1.47 17.44 -12.88
N ASP A 229 1.21 18.10 -11.75
CA ASP A 229 2.08 19.13 -11.17
C ASP A 229 3.40 18.57 -10.61
N LEU A 230 3.44 17.27 -10.31
CA LEU A 230 4.67 16.56 -9.95
C LEU A 230 5.62 16.39 -11.13
N ASP A 231 5.14 16.57 -12.37
CA ASP A 231 5.96 16.61 -13.59
C ASP A 231 6.69 15.28 -13.91
N PHE A 232 6.02 14.17 -13.57
CA PHE A 232 6.40 12.81 -13.96
C PHE A 232 5.43 12.28 -15.01
N ALA A 233 5.95 11.86 -16.16
CA ALA A 233 5.13 11.33 -17.24
C ALA A 233 5.27 9.80 -17.32
N PRO A 234 4.18 9.03 -17.15
CA PRO A 234 4.23 7.58 -17.29
C PRO A 234 4.84 7.13 -18.63
N PRO A 235 5.77 6.16 -18.65
CA PRO A 235 6.40 5.72 -19.88
C PRO A 235 5.39 5.07 -20.83
N GLU A 236 5.05 5.76 -21.92
CA GLU A 236 4.00 5.37 -22.86
C GLU A 236 4.22 3.96 -23.44
N LEU A 237 5.46 3.60 -23.76
CA LEU A 237 5.79 2.26 -24.25
C LEU A 237 5.43 1.17 -23.24
N LEU A 238 5.74 1.40 -21.95
CA LEU A 238 5.43 0.44 -20.89
C LEU A 238 3.93 0.33 -20.66
N LEU A 239 3.19 1.44 -20.71
CA LEU A 239 1.73 1.42 -20.63
C LEU A 239 1.12 0.60 -21.77
N ARG A 240 1.60 0.81 -23.00
CA ARG A 240 1.09 0.10 -24.20
C ARG A 240 1.34 -1.40 -24.15
N LEU A 241 2.44 -1.86 -23.55
CA LEU A 241 2.69 -3.30 -23.34
C LEU A 241 1.58 -4.00 -22.55
N PHE A 242 0.81 -3.23 -21.76
CA PHE A 242 -0.31 -3.73 -20.97
C PHE A 242 -1.67 -3.19 -21.43
N GLY A 243 -1.75 -2.62 -22.63
CA GLY A 243 -3.02 -2.16 -23.22
C GLY A 243 -3.51 -0.80 -22.71
N HIS A 244 -2.64 -0.01 -22.05
CA HIS A 244 -2.98 1.33 -21.58
C HIS A 244 -2.33 2.42 -22.44
N SER A 245 -2.88 3.63 -22.37
CA SER A 245 -2.28 4.85 -22.91
C SER A 245 -2.51 6.00 -21.95
N ARG A 246 -1.61 6.99 -21.92
CA ARG A 246 -1.79 8.16 -21.03
C ARG A 246 -3.13 8.87 -21.26
N ARG A 247 -3.54 8.98 -22.52
CA ARG A 247 -4.82 9.61 -22.90
C ARG A 247 -6.02 8.87 -22.32
N ALA A 248 -6.05 7.53 -22.43
CA ALA A 248 -7.15 6.73 -21.90
C ALA A 248 -7.20 6.77 -20.37
N LEU A 249 -6.03 6.77 -19.71
CA LEU A 249 -5.96 6.91 -18.25
C LEU A 249 -6.44 8.29 -17.79
N ALA A 250 -6.10 9.37 -18.51
CA ALA A 250 -6.52 10.74 -18.17
C ALA A 250 -8.03 10.96 -18.28
N SER A 251 -8.71 10.25 -19.19
CA SER A 251 -10.16 10.36 -19.42
C SER A 251 -11.01 9.48 -18.50
N SER A 252 -10.39 8.71 -17.60
CA SER A 252 -11.11 7.86 -16.66
C SER A 252 -11.76 8.71 -15.57
N GLU A 253 -13.10 8.71 -15.48
CA GLU A 253 -13.84 9.40 -14.41
C GLU A 253 -13.75 8.71 -13.06
N ASP A 254 -13.33 7.44 -13.02
CA ASP A 254 -13.18 6.68 -11.78
C ASP A 254 -12.11 7.37 -10.92
N PRO A 255 -12.48 8.02 -9.79
CA PRO A 255 -11.49 8.56 -8.88
C PRO A 255 -10.64 7.36 -8.48
N SER A 256 -9.36 7.37 -8.86
CA SER A 256 -8.50 6.24 -8.54
C SER A 256 -8.73 5.90 -7.07
N ALA A 257 -8.83 4.62 -6.72
CA ALA A 257 -9.14 4.22 -5.33
C ALA A 257 -8.08 4.67 -4.30
N ILE A 258 -7.13 5.48 -4.77
CA ILE A 258 -5.93 6.02 -4.20
C ILE A 258 -5.97 7.58 -4.28
N SER A 259 -7.14 8.16 -4.59
CA SER A 259 -7.37 9.61 -4.69
C SER A 259 -7.46 10.28 -3.33
N VAL A 260 -7.35 11.62 -3.30
CA VAL A 260 -7.57 12.43 -2.09
C VAL A 260 -8.95 12.15 -1.47
N LEU A 261 -9.99 11.96 -2.28
CA LEU A 261 -11.34 11.59 -1.80
C LEU A 261 -11.33 10.21 -1.11
N SER A 262 -10.55 9.26 -1.64
CA SER A 262 -10.35 7.95 -0.99
C SER A 262 -9.58 8.09 0.33
N ALA A 263 -8.61 9.01 0.41
CA ALA A 263 -7.90 9.33 1.65
C ALA A 263 -8.82 9.93 2.72
N GLU A 264 -9.69 10.88 2.32
CA GLU A 264 -10.65 11.52 3.22
C GLU A 264 -11.67 10.52 3.76
N ALA A 265 -12.16 9.62 2.90
CA ALA A 265 -12.99 8.50 3.32
C ALA A 265 -12.24 7.56 4.27
N ALA A 266 -10.93 7.36 4.05
CA ALA A 266 -10.08 6.50 4.88
C ALA A 266 -9.74 7.05 6.27
N VAL A 267 -10.09 8.31 6.57
CA VAL A 267 -9.82 8.92 7.89
C VAL A 267 -10.62 8.25 9.00
N ASP A 268 -11.85 7.84 8.72
CA ASP A 268 -12.69 7.10 9.66
C ASP A 268 -12.64 5.61 9.35
N ARG A 269 -11.78 4.89 10.07
CA ARG A 269 -11.50 3.46 9.85
C ARG A 269 -12.75 2.58 9.87
N GLU A 270 -13.80 2.97 10.60
CA GLU A 270 -15.06 2.22 10.73
C GLU A 270 -16.01 2.42 9.53
N ARG A 271 -15.78 3.44 8.71
CA ARG A 271 -16.65 3.79 7.56
C ARG A 271 -16.06 3.40 6.21
N VAL A 272 -14.81 2.91 6.18
CA VAL A 272 -14.14 2.56 4.92
C VAL A 272 -14.60 1.21 4.42
N VAL A 273 -15.41 1.21 3.36
CA VAL A 273 -15.68 -0.01 2.58
C VAL A 273 -14.56 -0.19 1.58
N VAL A 274 -13.65 -1.13 1.85
CA VAL A 274 -12.60 -1.50 0.90
C VAL A 274 -13.22 -2.31 -0.23
N THR A 275 -13.26 -1.75 -1.44
CA THR A 275 -13.70 -2.46 -2.64
C THR A 275 -12.52 -3.17 -3.30
N ALA A 276 -12.76 -4.40 -3.69
CA ALA A 276 -11.82 -5.16 -4.50
C ALA A 276 -11.81 -4.60 -5.93
N LEU A 277 -10.64 -4.49 -6.57
CA LEU A 277 -10.53 -3.92 -7.92
C LEU A 277 -11.34 -4.76 -8.92
N GLY A 278 -12.32 -4.15 -9.61
CA GLY A 278 -13.15 -4.83 -10.61
C GLY A 278 -14.28 -5.71 -10.07
N GLY A 279 -14.72 -5.51 -8.81
CA GLY A 279 -15.91 -6.12 -8.23
C GLY A 279 -16.86 -5.07 -7.63
N ALA A 280 -18.16 -5.38 -7.62
CA ALA A 280 -19.17 -4.57 -6.92
C ALA A 280 -18.86 -4.49 -5.41
N PRO A 281 -19.25 -3.41 -4.72
CA PRO A 281 -18.97 -3.23 -3.30
C PRO A 281 -19.49 -4.42 -2.48
N SER A 282 -18.60 -5.06 -1.72
CA SER A 282 -18.99 -6.09 -0.76
C SER A 282 -19.81 -5.44 0.34
N ALA A 283 -21.04 -5.93 0.53
CA ALA A 283 -21.94 -5.50 1.60
C ALA A 283 -21.20 -5.53 2.95
N GLY A 284 -21.20 -4.38 3.64
CA GLY A 284 -20.50 -4.19 4.89
C GLY A 284 -20.94 -5.19 5.95
N LEU A 285 -19.96 -5.78 6.63
CA LEU A 285 -20.18 -6.40 7.93
C LEU A 285 -20.39 -5.27 8.93
N SER A 286 -21.65 -4.85 9.14
CA SER A 286 -21.99 -4.05 10.31
C SER A 286 -21.86 -4.95 11.54
N ALA A 287 -20.94 -4.63 12.44
CA ALA A 287 -20.91 -5.22 13.76
C ALA A 287 -22.23 -4.90 14.48
N GLY A 288 -23.07 -5.92 14.68
CA GLY A 288 -24.35 -5.80 15.34
C GLY A 288 -24.17 -5.55 16.84
N ALA A 289 -24.31 -4.29 17.27
CA ALA A 289 -24.53 -3.96 18.67
C ALA A 289 -26.00 -4.27 19.05
N SER A 290 -26.24 -5.47 19.56
CA SER A 290 -27.51 -5.84 20.19
C SER A 290 -27.62 -5.20 21.57
N ALA A 291 -28.13 -3.97 21.64
CA ALA A 291 -28.60 -3.37 22.88
C ALA A 291 -29.99 -3.93 23.23
N ARG A 292 -30.06 -4.74 24.29
CA ARG A 292 -31.31 -5.12 24.95
C ARG A 292 -31.96 -3.86 25.53
N GLN A 293 -33.08 -3.41 24.96
CA GLN A 293 -33.99 -2.50 25.65
C GLN A 293 -35.00 -3.29 26.48
N GLY A 294 -35.04 -2.97 27.77
CA GLY A 294 -35.99 -3.52 28.73
C GLY A 294 -37.42 -3.14 28.38
N SER A 295 -38.30 -4.14 28.40
CA SER A 295 -39.74 -3.97 28.41
C SER A 295 -40.19 -3.58 29.82
N ALA A 296 -40.66 -2.35 29.99
CA ALA A 296 -41.52 -1.95 31.08
C ALA A 296 -42.90 -1.56 30.53
N ARG A 297 -43.94 -1.89 31.31
CA ARG A 297 -45.39 -1.64 31.16
C ARG A 297 -46.16 -2.73 30.41
N ARG A 298 -46.87 -3.59 31.16
CA ARG A 298 -48.13 -3.25 31.86
C ARG A 298 -48.22 -4.02 33.16
#